data_AF-A0A841QDM6-F1
#
_entry.id   AF-A0A841QDM6-F1
#
_cell.length_a   1.000
_cell.length_b   1.000
_cell.length_c   1.000
_cell.angle_alpha   90.00
_cell.angle_beta   90.00
_cell.angle_gamma   90.00
#
_symmetry.space_group_name_H-M   'P 1'
#
loop_
_entity.id
_entity.type
_entity.pdbx_description
1 polymer ?
#
loop_
_entity_poly.entity_id
_entity_poly.type
_entity_poly.pdbx_seq_one_letter_code
_entity_poly.pdbx_strand_id
1 'polypeptide(L)'
;MEQYKHRFLIANVKEEGMEERLLPLLEQYGVQDFFILDESFPFIRKYARAGVPNFALRVSEFEDYRTALNLVSDLKVVERHVDWVWADSFTGNPLHADVMKALRDAGLKICAVSPELHHVQEPDVWDNLVLSMQGKLSDLNIMPEMVCTKCLTLWEDFSNA
;
A
#
# COMPACT_ATOMS: atom_id res chain seq x y z
N MET A 1 10.33 6.59 -18.39
CA MET A 1 10.96 5.69 -17.40
C MET A 1 12.49 5.65 -17.50
N GLU A 2 13.12 6.28 -18.50
CA GLU A 2 14.58 6.22 -18.72
C GLU A 2 15.46 6.80 -17.58
N GLN A 3 14.87 7.50 -16.61
CA GLN A 3 15.56 8.02 -15.42
C GLN A 3 15.13 7.31 -14.13
N TYR A 4 14.27 6.29 -14.21
CA TYR A 4 13.76 5.58 -13.03
C TYR A 4 14.86 4.67 -12.47
N LYS A 5 15.35 4.99 -11.25
CA LYS A 5 16.34 4.21 -10.51
C LYS A 5 15.78 3.64 -9.21
N HIS A 6 14.48 3.80 -8.96
CA HIS A 6 13.87 3.42 -7.70
C HIS A 6 13.64 1.91 -7.66
N ARG A 7 13.73 1.33 -6.45
CA ARG A 7 13.55 -0.10 -6.22
C ARG A 7 12.10 -0.54 -6.38
N PHE A 8 11.14 0.35 -6.16
CA PHE A 8 9.72 0.01 -6.13
C PHE A 8 8.85 1.12 -6.72
N LEU A 9 7.86 0.77 -7.55
CA LEU A 9 6.94 1.71 -8.18
C LEU A 9 5.52 1.56 -7.63
N ILE A 10 4.93 2.67 -7.21
CA ILE A 10 3.49 2.75 -6.94
C ILE A 10 2.85 3.43 -8.14
N ALA A 11 2.17 2.64 -8.98
CA ALA A 11 1.50 3.14 -10.17
C ALA A 11 0.06 3.57 -9.78
N ASN A 12 -0.11 4.83 -9.43
CA ASN A 12 -1.45 5.38 -9.18
C ASN A 12 -2.12 5.71 -10.52
N VAL A 13 -2.97 4.80 -10.97
CA VAL A 13 -3.69 4.91 -12.24
C VAL A 13 -5.03 5.59 -11.97
N LYS A 14 -5.33 6.66 -12.72
CA LYS A 14 -6.54 7.48 -12.51
C LYS A 14 -7.73 7.09 -13.39
N GLU A 15 -7.56 6.08 -14.25
CA GLU A 15 -8.57 5.57 -15.16
C GLU A 15 -8.48 4.05 -15.26
N GLU A 16 -9.61 3.37 -15.08
CA GLU A 16 -9.70 1.92 -15.21
C GLU A 16 -9.53 1.47 -16.68
N GLY A 17 -9.02 0.25 -16.90
CA GLY A 17 -8.87 -0.31 -18.25
C GLY A 17 -7.56 0.10 -18.94
N MET A 18 -6.69 0.84 -18.26
CA MET A 18 -5.35 1.14 -18.75
C MET A 18 -4.35 0.01 -18.50
N GLU A 19 -4.69 -1.03 -17.74
CA GLU A 19 -3.76 -2.10 -17.34
C GLU A 19 -3.24 -2.90 -18.55
N GLU A 20 -4.07 -3.11 -19.57
CA GLU A 20 -3.67 -3.76 -20.82
C GLU A 20 -2.56 -3.01 -21.54
N ARG A 21 -2.46 -1.69 -21.34
CA ARG A 21 -1.40 -0.84 -21.92
C ARG A 21 -0.25 -0.61 -20.95
N LEU A 22 -0.55 -0.54 -19.66
CA LEU A 22 0.42 -0.26 -18.61
C LEU A 22 1.33 -1.46 -18.34
N LEU A 23 0.78 -2.67 -18.21
CA LEU A 23 1.55 -3.87 -17.86
C LEU A 23 2.64 -4.19 -18.90
N PRO A 24 2.37 -4.19 -20.23
CA PRO A 24 3.42 -4.40 -21.22
C PRO A 24 4.50 -3.32 -21.19
N LEU A 25 4.12 -2.08 -20.87
CA LEU A 25 5.08 -0.98 -20.75
C LEU A 25 6.00 -1.19 -19.55
N LEU A 26 5.45 -1.56 -18.39
CA LEU A 26 6.23 -1.86 -17.20
C LEU A 26 7.20 -3.02 -17.46
N GLU A 27 6.75 -4.07 -18.12
CA GLU A 27 7.58 -5.20 -18.55
C GLU A 27 8.69 -4.76 -19.52
N GLN A 28 8.36 -3.96 -20.53
CA GLN A 28 9.33 -3.44 -21.50
C GLN A 28 10.46 -2.65 -20.84
N TYR A 29 10.16 -1.89 -19.78
CA TYR A 29 11.17 -1.14 -19.02
C TYR A 29 11.77 -1.93 -17.85
N GLY A 30 11.44 -3.21 -17.68
CA GLY A 30 11.99 -4.08 -16.65
C GLY A 30 11.54 -3.73 -15.22
N VAL A 31 10.39 -3.08 -15.06
CA VAL A 31 9.83 -2.72 -13.75
C VAL A 31 9.10 -3.94 -13.18
N GLN A 32 9.74 -4.64 -12.24
CA GLN A 32 9.19 -5.86 -11.63
C GLN A 32 8.56 -5.62 -10.26
N ASP A 33 9.12 -4.69 -9.49
CA ASP A 33 8.70 -4.36 -8.14
C ASP A 33 7.71 -3.19 -8.17
N PHE A 34 6.42 -3.51 -8.30
CA PHE A 34 5.38 -2.50 -8.30
C PHE A 34 4.03 -3.02 -7.81
N PHE A 35 3.15 -2.10 -7.46
CA PHE A 35 1.71 -2.33 -7.45
C PHE A 35 0.97 -1.16 -8.09
N ILE A 36 -0.21 -1.46 -8.64
CA ILE A 36 -1.18 -0.48 -9.12
C ILE A 36 -2.08 -0.09 -7.94
N LEU A 37 -2.24 1.22 -7.77
CA LEU A 37 -3.00 1.84 -6.69
C LEU A 37 -4.28 2.49 -7.24
N ASP A 38 -5.30 2.59 -6.38
CA ASP A 38 -6.59 3.24 -6.63
C ASP A 38 -7.49 2.57 -7.69
N GLU A 39 -7.23 1.31 -8.02
CA GLU A 39 -8.12 0.52 -8.87
C GLU A 39 -9.35 0.06 -8.11
N SER A 40 -10.50 -0.02 -8.81
CA SER A 40 -11.72 -0.49 -8.16
C SER A 40 -11.66 -1.99 -7.86
N PHE A 41 -12.36 -2.38 -6.81
CA PHE A 41 -12.39 -3.78 -6.36
C PHE A 41 -12.81 -4.78 -7.47
N PRO A 42 -13.82 -4.51 -8.32
CA PRO A 42 -14.14 -5.39 -9.45
C PRO A 42 -12.97 -5.60 -10.42
N PHE A 43 -12.19 -4.56 -10.71
CA PHE A 43 -11.03 -4.61 -11.59
C PHE A 43 -9.87 -5.38 -10.96
N ILE A 44 -9.55 -5.08 -9.70
CA ILE A 44 -8.55 -5.85 -8.93
C ILE A 44 -8.91 -7.33 -8.96
N ARG A 45 -10.16 -7.69 -8.65
CA ARG A 45 -10.60 -9.09 -8.68
C ARG A 45 -10.48 -9.72 -10.07
N LYS A 46 -10.90 -9.01 -11.12
CA LYS A 46 -10.82 -9.49 -12.52
C LYS A 46 -9.37 -9.85 -12.88
N TYR A 47 -8.44 -8.92 -12.67
CA TYR A 47 -7.04 -9.10 -13.08
C TYR A 47 -6.27 -10.04 -12.15
N ALA A 48 -6.51 -10.00 -10.84
CA ALA A 48 -5.90 -10.95 -9.91
C ALA A 48 -6.29 -12.40 -10.26
N ARG A 49 -7.55 -12.65 -10.61
CA ARG A 49 -8.00 -13.97 -11.09
C ARG A 49 -7.35 -14.36 -12.42
N ALA A 50 -7.11 -13.39 -13.30
CA ALA A 50 -6.39 -13.59 -14.55
C ALA A 50 -4.89 -13.86 -14.36
N GLY A 51 -4.35 -13.66 -13.15
CA GLY A 51 -2.94 -13.93 -12.83
C GLY A 51 -2.06 -12.69 -12.74
N VAL A 52 -2.64 -11.49 -12.62
CA VAL A 52 -1.91 -10.24 -12.39
C VAL A 52 -2.07 -9.83 -10.92
N PRO A 53 -1.07 -10.08 -10.05
CA PRO A 53 -1.20 -9.86 -8.61
C PRO A 53 -0.85 -8.44 -8.16
N ASN A 54 -0.28 -7.62 -9.05
CA ASN A 54 0.34 -6.32 -8.75
C ASN A 54 -0.68 -5.20 -8.49
N PHE A 55 -1.62 -5.42 -7.57
CA PHE A 55 -2.58 -4.42 -7.10
C PHE A 55 -2.47 -4.27 -5.59
N ALA A 56 -2.70 -3.06 -5.09
CA ALA A 56 -2.90 -2.82 -3.67
C ALA A 56 -4.40 -2.76 -3.33
N LEU A 57 -4.80 -3.55 -2.34
CA LEU A 57 -6.12 -3.45 -1.75
C LEU A 57 -6.14 -2.29 -0.74
N ARG A 58 -7.17 -1.46 -0.78
CA ARG A 58 -7.31 -0.36 0.18
C ARG A 58 -7.89 -0.87 1.51
N VAL A 59 -7.27 -0.43 2.61
CA VAL A 59 -7.76 -0.63 3.98
C VAL A 59 -7.61 0.68 4.72
N SER A 60 -8.66 1.13 5.39
CA SER A 60 -8.70 2.39 6.14
C SER A 60 -9.77 2.34 7.21
N GLU A 61 -10.01 3.44 7.93
CA GLU A 61 -11.13 3.56 8.87
C GLU A 61 -12.50 3.39 8.19
N PHE A 62 -12.55 3.54 6.87
CA PHE A 62 -13.77 3.41 6.04
C PHE A 62 -13.79 2.13 5.19
N GLU A 63 -12.61 1.54 4.94
CA GLU A 63 -12.43 0.41 4.03
C GLU A 63 -12.00 -0.82 4.83
N ASP A 64 -12.94 -1.74 5.03
CA ASP A 64 -12.78 -2.84 5.97
C ASP A 64 -11.75 -3.90 5.51
N TYR A 65 -10.77 -4.19 6.36
CA TYR A 65 -9.75 -5.22 6.13
C TYR A 65 -10.33 -6.60 5.81
N ARG A 66 -11.54 -6.93 6.31
CA ARG A 66 -12.23 -8.19 6.02
C ARG A 66 -12.53 -8.35 4.53
N THR A 67 -12.76 -7.25 3.81
CA THR A 67 -12.93 -7.26 2.35
C THR A 67 -11.66 -7.75 1.65
N ALA A 68 -10.49 -7.29 2.11
CA ALA A 68 -9.20 -7.73 1.59
C ALA A 68 -8.97 -9.23 1.87
N LEU A 69 -9.22 -9.68 3.11
CA LEU A 69 -9.08 -11.09 3.51
C LEU A 69 -10.01 -12.02 2.71
N ASN A 70 -11.24 -11.58 2.45
CA ASN A 70 -12.20 -12.33 1.64
C ASN A 70 -11.70 -12.50 0.20
N LEU A 71 -11.13 -11.44 -0.41
CA LEU A 71 -10.57 -11.56 -1.74
C LEU A 71 -9.36 -12.50 -1.77
N VAL A 72 -8.43 -12.38 -0.82
CA VAL A 72 -7.28 -13.29 -0.73
C VAL A 72 -7.75 -14.75 -0.62
N SER A 73 -8.81 -14.99 0.14
CA SER A 73 -9.40 -16.33 0.28
C SER A 73 -10.04 -16.82 -1.03
N ASP A 74 -10.79 -15.99 -1.76
CA ASP A 74 -11.36 -16.33 -3.09
C ASP A 74 -10.26 -16.65 -4.11
N LEU A 75 -9.17 -15.86 -4.12
CA LEU A 75 -8.05 -16.03 -5.03
C LEU A 75 -7.26 -17.32 -4.75
N LYS A 76 -7.07 -17.67 -3.47
CA LYS A 76 -6.38 -18.92 -3.09
C LYS A 76 -7.04 -20.17 -3.65
N VAL A 77 -8.37 -20.20 -3.78
CA VAL A 77 -9.11 -21.34 -4.36
C VAL A 77 -8.72 -21.62 -5.81
N VAL A 78 -8.29 -20.60 -6.54
CA VAL A 78 -7.85 -20.70 -7.94
C VAL A 78 -6.33 -20.47 -8.09
N GLU A 79 -5.57 -20.67 -7.02
CA GLU A 79 -4.10 -20.51 -6.98
C GLU A 79 -3.63 -19.13 -7.48
N ARG A 80 -4.40 -18.09 -7.16
CA ARG A 80 -4.08 -16.68 -7.42
C ARG A 80 -3.85 -15.92 -6.12
N HIS A 81 -3.29 -14.73 -6.24
CA HIS A 81 -2.99 -13.87 -5.10
C HIS A 81 -2.99 -12.40 -5.50
N VAL A 82 -2.97 -11.56 -4.47
CA VAL A 82 -2.56 -10.15 -4.50
C VAL A 82 -1.65 -9.95 -3.30
N ASP A 83 -0.68 -9.06 -3.42
CA ASP A 83 0.42 -8.99 -2.45
C ASP A 83 0.34 -7.80 -1.51
N TRP A 84 -0.39 -6.75 -1.87
CA TRP A 84 -0.26 -5.46 -1.20
C TRP A 84 -1.57 -4.95 -0.62
N VAL A 85 -1.43 -4.28 0.51
CA VAL A 85 -2.44 -3.41 1.10
C VAL A 85 -1.92 -1.99 1.11
N TRP A 86 -2.73 -1.07 0.61
CA TRP A 86 -2.59 0.36 0.84
C TRP A 86 -3.36 0.71 2.10
N ALA A 87 -2.63 0.90 3.20
CA ALA A 87 -3.17 1.18 4.52
C ALA A 87 -3.27 2.70 4.73
N ASP A 88 -4.42 3.25 4.37
CA ASP A 88 -4.74 4.67 4.50
C ASP A 88 -5.12 5.02 5.94
N SER A 89 -4.83 6.26 6.37
CA SER A 89 -5.15 6.72 7.72
C SER A 89 -5.52 8.19 7.73
N PHE A 90 -6.81 8.47 7.61
CA PHE A 90 -7.33 9.83 7.61
C PHE A 90 -7.29 10.48 9.00
N THR A 91 -7.25 9.66 10.06
CA THR A 91 -7.12 10.14 11.45
C THR A 91 -5.67 10.25 11.94
N GLY A 92 -4.70 9.83 11.12
CA GLY A 92 -3.29 9.77 11.51
C GLY A 92 -2.97 8.71 12.57
N ASN A 93 -3.82 7.69 12.69
CA ASN A 93 -3.58 6.50 13.51
C ASN A 93 -3.19 5.32 12.61
N PRO A 94 -2.12 4.57 12.92
CA PRO A 94 -1.84 3.34 12.19
C PRO A 94 -3.01 2.35 12.34
N LEU A 95 -3.11 1.39 11.40
CA LEU A 95 -4.04 0.28 11.55
C LEU A 95 -3.78 -0.44 12.88
N HIS A 96 -4.85 -0.94 13.49
CA HIS A 96 -4.76 -1.66 14.75
C HIS A 96 -3.88 -2.92 14.61
N ALA A 97 -3.14 -3.29 15.66
CA ALA A 97 -2.14 -4.38 15.62
C ALA A 97 -2.72 -5.71 15.11
N ASP A 98 -3.90 -6.11 15.58
CA ASP A 98 -4.60 -7.32 15.14
C ASP A 98 -5.03 -7.25 13.68
N VAL A 99 -5.37 -6.07 13.15
CA VAL A 99 -5.66 -5.89 11.73
C VAL A 99 -4.38 -6.08 10.91
N MET A 100 -3.29 -5.41 11.29
CA MET A 100 -1.99 -5.57 10.61
C MET A 100 -1.53 -7.04 10.63
N LYS A 101 -1.69 -7.70 11.79
CA LYS A 101 -1.36 -9.12 11.93
C LYS A 101 -2.23 -10.00 11.05
N ALA A 102 -3.55 -9.80 11.03
CA ALA A 102 -4.46 -10.60 10.20
C ALA A 102 -4.14 -10.46 8.70
N LEU A 103 -3.81 -9.26 8.24
CA LEU A 103 -3.39 -9.01 6.86
C LEU A 103 -2.07 -9.75 6.52
N ARG A 104 -1.09 -9.68 7.41
CA ARG A 104 0.19 -10.41 7.24
C ARG A 104 0.04 -11.92 7.25
N ASP A 105 -0.74 -12.45 8.19
CA ASP A 105 -1.01 -13.88 8.29
C ASP A 105 -1.71 -14.41 7.02
N ALA A 106 -2.44 -13.54 6.31
CA ALA A 106 -3.04 -13.87 5.02
C ALA A 106 -2.04 -13.85 3.84
N GLY A 107 -0.84 -13.30 4.04
CA GLY A 107 0.22 -13.15 3.03
C GLY A 107 0.36 -11.76 2.44
N LEU A 108 -0.37 -10.76 2.95
CA LEU A 108 -0.33 -9.39 2.44
C LEU A 108 0.82 -8.58 3.07
N LYS A 109 1.47 -7.76 2.25
CA LYS A 109 2.42 -6.72 2.64
C LYS A 109 1.68 -5.40 2.80
N ILE A 110 2.06 -4.62 3.80
CA ILE A 110 1.38 -3.36 4.15
C ILE A 110 2.25 -2.19 3.70
N CYS A 111 1.68 -1.35 2.84
CA CYS A 111 2.18 -0.02 2.53
C CYS A 111 1.34 1.00 3.30
N ALA A 112 1.87 1.57 4.37
CA ALA A 112 1.18 2.57 5.18
C ALA A 112 1.27 3.96 4.56
N VAL A 113 0.18 4.72 4.61
CA VAL A 113 0.15 6.13 4.22
C VAL A 113 0.57 6.97 5.41
N SER A 114 1.60 7.79 5.22
CA SER A 114 2.06 8.71 6.25
C SER A 114 1.08 9.90 6.37
N PRO A 115 0.72 10.34 7.58
CA PRO A 115 -0.41 11.25 7.82
C PRO A 115 -0.25 12.61 7.16
N GLU A 116 0.98 13.10 6.95
CA GLU A 116 1.21 14.39 6.29
C GLU A 116 0.67 14.44 4.86
N LEU A 117 0.48 13.29 4.22
CA LEU A 117 -0.09 13.20 2.87
C LEU A 117 -1.56 13.65 2.81
N HIS A 118 -2.27 13.67 3.95
CA HIS A 118 -3.61 14.26 4.05
C HIS A 118 -3.59 15.76 4.39
N HIS A 119 -2.46 16.28 4.86
CA HIS A 119 -2.28 17.65 5.34
C HIS A 119 -1.33 18.45 4.43
N VAL A 120 -1.40 18.22 3.12
CA VAL A 120 -0.44 18.81 2.17
C VAL A 120 -0.44 20.34 2.12
N GLN A 121 -1.50 20.98 2.62
CA GLN A 121 -1.62 22.45 2.71
C GLN A 121 -1.02 23.04 4.00
N GLU A 122 -0.60 22.19 4.95
CA GLU A 122 -0.10 22.59 6.27
C GLU A 122 1.28 21.96 6.56
N PRO A 123 2.33 22.31 5.81
CA PRO A 123 3.67 21.72 5.97
C PRO A 123 4.26 21.88 7.37
N ASP A 124 3.90 22.96 8.08
CA ASP A 124 4.43 23.25 9.42
C ASP A 124 4.05 22.20 10.47
N VAL A 125 3.03 21.37 10.22
CA VAL A 125 2.60 20.30 11.15
C VAL A 125 3.12 18.91 10.76
N TRP A 126 3.78 18.75 9.62
CA TRP A 126 4.14 17.43 9.07
C TRP A 126 5.01 16.61 10.02
N ASP A 127 6.09 17.19 10.55
CA ASP A 127 7.00 16.49 11.46
C ASP A 127 6.26 15.98 12.70
N ASN A 128 5.38 16.80 13.28
CA ASN A 128 4.59 16.42 14.45
C ASN A 128 3.64 15.25 14.15
N LEU A 129 3.01 15.25 12.96
CA LEU A 129 2.13 14.16 12.54
C LEU A 129 2.91 12.86 12.34
N VAL A 130 4.05 12.92 11.67
CA VAL A 130 4.92 11.76 11.43
C VAL A 130 5.45 11.19 12.74
N LEU A 131 6.03 12.02 13.62
CA LEU A 131 6.55 11.59 14.92
C LEU A 131 5.45 10.98 15.80
N SER A 132 4.23 11.52 15.75
CA SER A 132 3.08 10.95 16.45
C SER A 132 2.73 9.55 15.93
N MET A 133 2.74 9.34 14.60
CA MET A 133 2.51 8.02 14.02
C MET A 133 3.63 7.03 14.38
N GLN A 134 4.90 7.45 14.36
CA GLN A 134 6.03 6.63 14.75
C GLN A 134 5.95 6.16 16.21
N GLY A 135 5.55 7.05 17.12
CA GLY A 135 5.29 6.68 18.52
C GLY A 135 4.23 5.58 18.64
N LYS A 136 3.09 5.76 17.94
CA LYS A 136 2.01 4.75 17.92
C LYS A 136 2.47 3.41 17.33
N LEU A 137 3.24 3.43 16.24
CA LEU A 137 3.79 2.21 15.63
C LEU A 137 4.77 1.48 16.57
N SER A 138 5.58 2.24 17.31
CA SER A 138 6.50 1.70 18.33
C SER A 138 5.72 0.98 19.43
N ASP A 139 4.63 1.57 19.92
CA ASP A 139 3.77 0.97 20.95
C ASP A 139 3.10 -0.34 20.47
N LEU A 140 2.77 -0.43 19.17
CA LEU A 140 2.20 -1.63 18.57
C LEU A 140 3.24 -2.74 18.34
N ASN A 141 4.53 -2.41 18.35
CA ASN A 141 5.64 -3.31 18.01
C ASN A 141 5.46 -4.02 16.65
N ILE A 142 4.87 -3.32 15.68
CA ILE A 142 4.56 -3.83 14.34
C ILE A 142 4.84 -2.72 13.33
N MET A 143 5.83 -2.93 12.47
CA MET A 143 6.25 -1.97 11.44
C MET A 143 5.77 -2.36 10.05
N PRO A 144 5.11 -1.50 9.26
CA PRO A 144 4.68 -1.82 7.90
C PRO A 144 5.89 -2.12 6.99
N GLU A 145 5.67 -2.90 5.94
CA GLU A 145 6.71 -3.25 4.95
C GLU A 145 7.15 -2.05 4.10
N MET A 146 6.28 -1.05 3.95
CA MET A 146 6.57 0.19 3.25
C MET A 146 5.78 1.35 3.85
N VAL A 147 6.32 2.56 3.76
CA VAL A 147 5.59 3.80 4.07
C VAL A 147 5.63 4.72 2.86
N CYS A 148 4.46 5.22 2.43
CA CYS A 148 4.37 6.30 1.46
C CYS A 148 4.40 7.63 2.22
N THR A 149 5.41 8.47 1.96
CA THR A 149 5.67 9.68 2.72
C THR A 149 6.36 10.76 1.88
N LYS A 150 6.21 12.02 2.28
CA LYS A 150 7.06 13.15 1.84
C LYS A 150 8.21 13.44 2.80
N CYS A 151 8.16 12.93 4.03
CA CYS A 151 9.15 13.15 5.09
C CYS A 151 10.15 11.99 5.18
N LEU A 152 10.90 11.72 4.10
CA LEU A 152 11.79 10.55 3.98
C LEU A 152 12.76 10.41 5.16
N THR A 153 13.45 11.49 5.52
CA THR A 153 14.48 11.46 6.59
C THR A 153 13.92 11.00 7.92
N LEU A 154 12.71 11.45 8.30
CA LEU A 154 12.10 11.04 9.56
C LEU A 154 11.82 9.52 9.61
N TRP A 155 11.38 8.94 8.49
CA TRP A 155 11.09 7.52 8.40
C TRP A 155 12.37 6.67 8.26
N GLU A 156 13.39 7.17 7.57
CA GLU A 156 14.71 6.53 7.51
C GLU A 156 15.34 6.45 8.90
N ASP A 157 15.35 7.55 9.66
CA ASP A 157 15.86 7.60 11.03
C ASP A 157 15.12 6.63 11.94
N PHE A 158 13.78 6.59 11.83
CA PHE A 158 12.95 5.68 12.62
C PHE A 158 13.20 4.19 12.31
N SER A 159 13.49 3.85 11.04
CA SER A 159 13.78 2.47 10.65
C SER A 159 15.16 1.97 11.08
N ASN A 160 16.08 2.89 11.37
CA ASN A 160 17.46 2.61 11.79
C ASN A 160 17.68 2.69 13.31
N ALA A 161 16.67 3.13 14.05
CA ALA A 161 16.67 3.25 15.52
C ALA A 161 16.36 1.92 16.22
#